data_AF-A0A6B3HPN4-F1
#
_entry.id   AF-A0A6B3HPN4-F1
#
_cell.length_a   1.000
_cell.length_b   1.000
_cell.length_c   1.000
_cell.angle_alpha   90.00
_cell.angle_beta   90.00
_cell.angle_gamma   90.00
#
_symmetry.space_group_name_H-M   'P 1'
#
loop_
_entity.id
_entity.type
_entity.pdbx_description
1 polymer ?
#
loop_
_entity_poly.entity_id
_entity_poly.type
_entity_poly.pdbx_seq_one_letter_code
_entity_poly.pdbx_strand_id
1 'polypeptide(L)'
;GADRSKSYSLLREIDPRTGKVHWRFRTQAGWKVGKVLSVAPVVLTTLDTADIIGNWRIVALGAGGKLRTTIDARPKGFKYCGDSGDSGQGIQNCPGMVAGRNAVHVGGTGQVGAYDLATGKLVWGVKSEGSTLHPLREENGSSALVYEASRPGQEGGIIRFGPGGVDTKKQVLLHPRSARPTEHAMLAGRLAYVNGRIVITPSIVSGKDTEREARMISFAPENP
;
A
#
# COMPACT_ATOMS: atom_id res chain seq x y z
N GLY A 1 19.06 3.13 -30.19
CA GLY A 1 18.14 3.17 -29.04
C GLY A 1 18.94 3.09 -27.76
N ALA A 2 18.50 3.72 -26.67
CA ALA A 2 19.21 3.67 -25.40
C ALA A 2 19.17 2.25 -24.79
N ASP A 3 20.33 1.72 -24.41
CA ASP A 3 20.46 0.45 -23.72
C ASP A 3 19.87 0.54 -22.30
N ARG A 4 18.66 0.01 -22.12
CA ARG A 4 17.91 0.10 -20.86
C ARG A 4 18.59 -0.66 -19.72
N SER A 5 19.40 -1.66 -20.01
CA SER A 5 20.17 -2.43 -19.00
C SER A 5 21.19 -1.56 -18.27
N LYS A 6 21.61 -0.44 -18.87
CA LYS A 6 22.54 0.54 -18.28
C LYS A 6 21.83 1.74 -17.66
N SER A 7 20.52 1.85 -17.82
CA SER A 7 19.74 2.95 -17.25
C SER A 7 19.59 2.82 -15.73
N TYR A 8 19.47 3.94 -15.04
CA TYR A 8 19.27 4.01 -13.60
C TYR A 8 18.43 5.24 -13.25
N SER A 9 17.77 5.19 -12.10
CA SER A 9 17.09 6.35 -11.50
C SER A 9 17.96 6.98 -10.43
N LEU A 10 17.78 8.30 -10.27
CA LEU A 10 18.43 9.10 -9.25
C LEU A 10 17.37 9.82 -8.43
N LEU A 11 17.24 9.45 -7.16
CA LEU A 11 16.42 10.15 -6.18
C LEU A 11 17.29 11.15 -5.41
N ARG A 12 16.74 12.31 -5.07
CA ARG A 12 17.43 13.35 -4.32
C ARG A 12 16.49 13.96 -3.30
N GLU A 13 17.00 14.25 -2.10
CA GLU A 13 16.38 15.22 -1.22
C GLU A 13 17.00 16.58 -1.51
N ILE A 14 16.15 17.58 -1.65
CA ILE A 14 16.53 18.95 -1.93
C ILE A 14 15.92 19.87 -0.88
N ASP A 15 16.66 20.89 -0.50
CA ASP A 15 16.11 22.04 0.20
C ASP A 15 15.12 22.73 -0.75
N PRO A 16 13.81 22.79 -0.44
CA PRO A 16 12.83 23.38 -1.34
C PRO A 16 13.03 24.89 -1.52
N ARG A 17 13.73 25.57 -0.61
CA ARG A 17 13.99 27.01 -0.67
C ARG A 17 15.25 27.34 -1.47
N THR A 18 16.32 26.56 -1.31
CA THR A 18 17.62 26.87 -1.93
C THR A 18 17.97 25.99 -3.12
N GLY A 19 17.26 24.87 -3.32
CA GLY A 19 17.61 23.85 -4.31
C GLY A 19 18.86 23.03 -3.95
N LYS A 20 19.46 23.26 -2.78
CA LYS A 20 20.64 22.53 -2.32
C LYS A 20 20.30 21.05 -2.14
N VAL A 21 21.10 20.17 -2.73
CA VAL A 21 20.92 18.72 -2.56
C VAL A 21 21.46 18.29 -1.20
N HIS A 22 20.61 17.70 -0.37
CA HIS A 22 20.99 17.11 0.92
C HIS A 22 21.63 15.73 0.73
N TRP A 23 21.02 14.88 -0.10
CA TRP A 23 21.58 13.57 -0.45
C TRP A 23 21.08 13.08 -1.81
N ARG A 24 21.71 12.01 -2.29
CA ARG A 24 21.35 11.31 -3.54
C ARG A 24 21.31 9.81 -3.31
N PHE A 25 20.31 9.15 -3.87
CA PHE A 25 20.22 7.70 -3.97
C PHE A 25 20.15 7.29 -5.44
N ARG A 26 20.97 6.32 -5.83
CA ARG A 26 21.00 5.77 -7.18
C ARG A 26 20.55 4.31 -7.15
N THR A 27 19.63 3.94 -8.02
CA THR A 27 19.28 2.52 -8.23
C THR A 27 20.44 1.78 -8.90
N GLN A 28 20.49 0.47 -8.71
CA GLN A 28 21.38 -0.39 -9.50
C GLN A 28 21.09 -0.23 -11.02
N ALA A 29 22.09 -0.51 -11.85
CA ALA A 29 21.90 -0.46 -13.30
C ALA A 29 20.79 -1.44 -13.74
N GLY A 30 19.99 -1.03 -14.71
CA GLY A 30 18.84 -1.79 -15.20
C GLY A 30 17.59 -1.65 -14.33
N TRP A 31 17.61 -0.81 -13.29
CA TRP A 31 16.48 -0.58 -12.40
C TRP A 31 16.07 0.88 -12.37
N LYS A 32 14.76 1.12 -12.25
CA LYS A 32 14.19 2.45 -12.05
C LYS A 32 13.40 2.56 -10.75
N VAL A 33 13.21 3.78 -10.27
CA VAL A 33 12.26 4.05 -9.20
C VAL A 33 10.84 3.82 -9.73
N GLY A 34 10.04 3.11 -8.95
CA GLY A 34 8.61 2.89 -9.18
C GLY A 34 7.78 3.93 -8.44
N LYS A 35 7.34 3.59 -7.23
CA LYS A 35 6.48 4.41 -6.37
C LYS A 35 7.22 4.85 -5.11
N VAL A 36 6.88 6.01 -4.57
CA VAL A 36 7.33 6.50 -3.26
C VAL A 36 6.18 6.27 -2.28
N LEU A 37 6.40 5.38 -1.32
CA LEU A 37 5.43 4.99 -0.29
C LEU A 37 5.48 5.91 0.93
N SER A 38 6.68 6.42 1.25
CA SER A 38 6.88 7.41 2.30
C SER A 38 8.17 8.21 2.03
N VAL A 39 8.22 9.43 2.56
CA VAL A 39 9.41 10.30 2.55
C VAL A 39 10.08 10.38 3.93
N ALA A 40 9.42 9.89 4.99
CA ALA A 40 9.94 9.87 6.35
C ALA A 40 9.38 8.65 7.12
N PRO A 41 10.13 7.53 7.23
CA PRO A 41 11.39 7.24 6.51
C PRO A 41 11.18 7.15 4.99
N VAL A 42 12.23 7.31 4.19
CA VAL A 42 12.12 7.16 2.74
C VAL A 42 11.95 5.68 2.39
N VAL A 43 10.77 5.33 1.88
CA VAL A 43 10.43 3.99 1.40
C VAL A 43 9.86 4.11 0.01
N LEU A 44 10.42 3.37 -0.93
CA LEU A 44 10.05 3.40 -2.34
C LEU A 44 10.03 1.98 -2.92
N THR A 45 9.41 1.81 -4.08
CA THR A 45 9.57 0.62 -4.89
C THR A 45 10.57 0.87 -6.01
N THR A 46 11.27 -0.18 -6.43
CA THR A 46 12.08 -0.18 -7.64
C THR A 46 11.60 -1.25 -8.59
N LEU A 47 11.78 -1.01 -9.89
CA LEU A 47 11.33 -1.87 -10.98
C LEU A 47 12.51 -2.24 -11.87
N ASP A 48 12.61 -3.50 -12.24
CA ASP A 48 13.50 -3.96 -13.30
C ASP A 48 13.01 -3.38 -14.63
N THR A 49 13.91 -2.76 -15.39
CA THR A 49 13.56 -2.16 -16.67
C THR A 49 13.30 -3.17 -17.78
N ALA A 50 13.79 -4.41 -17.63
CA ALA A 50 13.48 -5.53 -18.51
C ALA A 50 12.13 -6.19 -18.18
N ASP A 51 11.71 -6.15 -16.92
CA ASP A 51 10.43 -6.72 -16.45
C ASP A 51 9.80 -5.82 -15.37
N ILE A 52 9.15 -4.74 -15.82
CA ILE A 52 8.55 -3.75 -14.92
C ILE A 52 7.30 -4.24 -14.17
N ILE A 53 6.75 -5.40 -14.55
CA ILE A 53 5.53 -5.96 -13.95
C ILE A 53 5.89 -7.08 -12.97
N GLY A 54 6.73 -8.02 -13.41
CA GLY A 54 7.08 -9.22 -12.65
C GLY A 54 8.27 -9.04 -11.72
N ASN A 55 9.12 -8.02 -11.94
CA ASN A 55 10.34 -7.84 -11.15
C ASN A 55 10.43 -6.46 -10.48
N TRP A 56 10.04 -6.43 -9.20
CA TRP A 56 10.00 -5.22 -8.38
C TRP A 56 10.51 -5.49 -6.96
N ARG A 57 10.99 -4.45 -6.27
CA ARG A 57 11.43 -4.50 -4.86
C ARG A 57 10.83 -3.35 -4.08
N ILE A 58 10.75 -3.51 -2.76
CA ILE A 58 10.62 -2.36 -1.85
C ILE A 58 12.02 -2.04 -1.33
N VAL A 59 12.35 -0.75 -1.30
CA VAL A 59 13.64 -0.23 -0.87
C VAL A 59 13.39 0.79 0.23
N ALA A 60 14.04 0.57 1.37
CA ALA A 60 14.10 1.51 2.47
C ALA A 60 15.46 2.22 2.47
N LEU A 61 15.45 3.55 2.55
CA LEU A 61 16.68 4.33 2.73
C LEU A 61 16.83 4.71 4.20
N GLY A 62 18.07 4.68 4.67
CA GLY A 62 18.48 5.19 5.97
C GLY A 62 18.90 6.65 5.89
N ALA A 63 19.61 7.09 6.95
CA ALA A 63 20.13 8.45 7.04
C ALA A 63 20.99 8.83 5.83
N GLY A 64 20.80 10.05 5.33
CA GLY A 64 21.55 10.59 4.19
C GLY A 64 21.29 9.85 2.87
N GLY A 65 20.12 9.22 2.70
CA GLY A 65 19.73 8.56 1.46
C GLY A 65 20.47 7.24 1.17
N LYS A 66 21.20 6.70 2.15
CA LYS A 66 21.91 5.43 2.00
C LYS A 66 20.92 4.27 1.94
N LEU A 67 21.18 3.29 1.09
CA LEU A 67 20.40 2.04 1.09
C LEU A 67 20.48 1.39 2.47
N ARG A 68 19.33 1.15 3.10
CA ARG A 68 19.23 0.42 4.36
C ARG A 68 18.86 -1.03 4.10
N THR A 69 17.80 -1.25 3.32
CA THR A 69 17.22 -2.56 3.11
C THR A 69 16.53 -2.65 1.75
N THR A 70 16.62 -3.82 1.13
CA THR A 70 15.84 -4.19 -0.05
C THR A 70 14.98 -5.40 0.29
N ILE A 71 13.70 -5.36 -0.05
CA ILE A 71 12.71 -6.36 0.30
C ILE A 71 12.12 -6.93 -0.99
N ASP A 72 12.09 -8.25 -1.08
CA ASP A 72 11.39 -8.99 -2.13
C ASP A 72 10.18 -9.72 -1.53
N ALA A 73 9.00 -9.15 -1.74
CA ALA A 73 7.74 -9.72 -1.22
C ALA A 73 7.12 -10.76 -2.17
N ARG A 74 7.62 -10.87 -3.40
CA ARG A 74 7.05 -11.73 -4.46
C ARG A 74 7.08 -13.22 -4.11
N PRO A 75 8.12 -13.77 -3.46
CA PRO A 75 8.12 -15.18 -3.03
C PRO A 75 7.01 -15.54 -2.04
N LYS A 76 6.36 -14.55 -1.39
CA LYS A 76 5.17 -14.78 -0.54
C LYS A 76 3.85 -14.64 -1.30
N GLY A 77 3.91 -14.37 -2.60
CA GLY A 77 2.77 -14.24 -3.50
C GLY A 77 2.28 -12.80 -3.67
N PHE A 78 2.94 -11.81 -3.06
CA PHE A 78 2.52 -10.41 -3.20
C PHE A 78 2.79 -9.90 -4.61
N LYS A 79 1.82 -9.16 -5.16
CA LYS A 79 1.95 -8.46 -6.43
C LYS A 79 2.33 -6.99 -6.22
N TYR A 80 2.80 -6.36 -7.29
CA TYR A 80 3.17 -4.95 -7.25
C TYR A 80 1.99 -4.07 -6.80
N CYS A 81 2.23 -3.19 -5.83
CA CYS A 81 1.18 -2.38 -5.18
C CYS A 81 -0.03 -3.19 -4.67
N GLY A 82 0.18 -4.44 -4.25
CA GLY A 82 -0.86 -5.27 -3.62
C GLY A 82 -2.07 -5.53 -4.51
N ASP A 83 -1.83 -6.04 -5.73
CA ASP A 83 -2.83 -6.25 -6.79
C ASP A 83 -3.52 -4.98 -7.32
N SER A 84 -3.36 -3.84 -6.66
CA SER A 84 -3.94 -2.55 -7.08
C SER A 84 -3.20 -1.95 -8.28
N GLY A 85 -2.04 -2.52 -8.64
CA GLY A 85 -1.22 -2.07 -9.76
C GLY A 85 -0.72 -0.64 -9.63
N ASP A 86 -0.27 -0.10 -10.75
CA ASP A 86 -0.01 1.33 -10.92
C ASP A 86 -1.34 2.03 -11.24
N SER A 87 -1.89 2.81 -10.30
CA SER A 87 -3.18 3.52 -10.46
C SER A 87 -3.07 4.80 -11.31
N GLY A 88 -2.05 4.92 -12.16
CA GLY A 88 -1.94 5.96 -13.19
C GLY A 88 -0.68 6.84 -13.07
N GLN A 89 -0.71 7.99 -13.73
CA GLN A 89 0.39 8.96 -13.71
C GLN A 89 0.61 9.48 -12.26
N GLY A 90 1.81 9.28 -11.71
CA GLY A 90 2.18 9.80 -10.39
C GLY A 90 3.01 8.82 -9.56
N ILE A 91 4.01 9.33 -8.84
CA ILE A 91 4.95 8.50 -8.06
C ILE A 91 4.36 8.00 -6.73
N GLN A 92 3.25 8.56 -6.23
CA GLN A 92 2.67 8.20 -4.92
C GLN A 92 1.46 7.25 -5.00
N ASN A 93 1.10 6.79 -6.20
CA ASN A 93 -0.12 6.02 -6.44
C ASN A 93 0.12 4.50 -6.26
N CYS A 94 0.16 4.03 -5.01
CA CYS A 94 0.35 2.62 -4.65
C CYS A 94 -0.54 2.21 -3.46
N PRO A 95 -1.88 2.22 -3.61
CA PRO A 95 -2.80 2.11 -2.48
C PRO A 95 -2.79 0.74 -1.78
N GLY A 96 -2.24 -0.31 -2.38
CA GLY A 96 -2.08 -1.61 -1.74
C GLY A 96 -0.83 -1.74 -0.86
N MET A 97 -0.07 -0.67 -0.63
CA MET A 97 1.10 -0.68 0.26
C MET A 97 1.10 0.54 1.18
N VAL A 98 1.41 0.34 2.45
CA VAL A 98 1.58 1.42 3.44
C VAL A 98 2.92 1.27 4.12
N ALA A 99 3.72 2.33 4.12
CA ALA A 99 4.96 2.39 4.88
C ALA A 99 4.72 3.08 6.22
N GLY A 100 5.00 2.37 7.31
CA GLY A 100 5.05 2.91 8.66
C GLY A 100 6.47 3.33 9.05
N ARG A 101 6.68 3.49 10.36
CA ARG A 101 7.99 3.85 10.92
C ARG A 101 8.95 2.67 10.94
N ASN A 102 8.45 1.47 11.24
CA ASN A 102 9.28 0.28 11.42
C ASN A 102 9.00 -0.80 10.38
N ALA A 103 7.80 -0.85 9.81
CA ALA A 103 7.40 -1.85 8.84
C ALA A 103 6.79 -1.24 7.58
N VAL A 104 6.85 -1.99 6.48
CA VAL A 104 6.00 -1.77 5.30
C VAL A 104 4.98 -2.90 5.24
N HIS A 105 3.73 -2.50 5.08
CA HIS A 105 2.57 -3.39 4.99
C HIS A 105 2.17 -3.52 3.52
N VAL A 106 2.04 -4.76 3.06
CA VAL A 106 1.69 -5.09 1.67
C VAL A 106 0.38 -5.85 1.69
N GLY A 107 -0.62 -5.28 1.03
CA GLY A 107 -1.93 -5.87 0.83
C GLY A 107 -2.01 -6.74 -0.41
N GLY A 108 -3.23 -7.17 -0.72
CA GLY A 108 -3.52 -7.96 -1.91
C GLY A 108 -4.84 -8.71 -1.80
N THR A 109 -5.18 -9.36 -2.89
CA THR A 109 -6.30 -10.30 -2.95
C THR A 109 -5.90 -11.58 -2.24
N GLY A 110 -6.66 -11.96 -1.22
CA GLY A 110 -6.44 -13.17 -0.42
C GLY A 110 -5.29 -13.09 0.58
N GLN A 111 -4.64 -11.92 0.76
CA GLN A 111 -3.46 -11.82 1.62
C GLN A 111 -3.10 -10.40 2.05
N VAL A 112 -2.43 -10.31 3.20
CA VAL A 112 -1.77 -9.11 3.70
C VAL A 112 -0.57 -9.50 4.55
N GLY A 113 0.47 -8.67 4.63
CA GLY A 113 1.62 -8.92 5.48
C GLY A 113 2.43 -7.68 5.80
N ALA A 114 3.34 -7.81 6.75
CA ALA A 114 4.26 -6.76 7.16
C ALA A 114 5.71 -7.23 7.05
N TYR A 115 6.56 -6.36 6.51
CA TYR A 115 8.01 -6.57 6.45
C TYR A 115 8.71 -5.49 7.27
N ASP A 116 9.68 -5.90 8.06
CA ASP A 116 10.49 -4.99 8.87
C ASP A 116 11.43 -4.17 7.96
N LEU A 117 11.40 -2.84 8.09
CA LEU A 117 12.18 -1.92 7.26
C LEU A 117 13.67 -1.87 7.65
N ALA A 118 14.07 -2.49 8.76
CA ALA A 118 15.47 -2.56 9.19
C ALA A 118 16.18 -3.80 8.66
N THR A 119 15.49 -4.94 8.63
CA THR A 119 16.03 -6.27 8.34
C THR A 119 15.52 -6.85 7.03
N GLY A 120 14.39 -6.35 6.54
CA GLY A 120 13.71 -6.83 5.33
C GLY A 120 12.99 -8.16 5.52
N LYS A 121 12.93 -8.67 6.76
CA LYS A 121 12.27 -9.93 7.08
C LYS A 121 10.76 -9.74 7.19
N LEU A 122 10.01 -10.77 6.80
CA LEU A 122 8.58 -10.84 7.06
C LEU A 122 8.36 -10.93 8.58
N VAL A 123 7.57 -10.01 9.13
CA VAL A 123 7.19 -9.99 10.55
C VAL A 123 5.95 -10.85 10.78
N TRP A 124 4.95 -10.69 9.91
CA TRP A 124 3.73 -11.49 9.92
C TRP A 124 3.08 -11.46 8.54
N GLY A 125 2.23 -12.46 8.28
CA GLY A 125 1.43 -12.56 7.07
C GLY A 125 0.12 -13.28 7.36
N VAL A 126 -0.93 -12.90 6.65
CA VAL A 126 -2.27 -13.47 6.75
C VAL A 126 -2.72 -13.85 5.35
N LYS A 127 -3.35 -15.02 5.25
CA LYS A 127 -4.12 -15.45 4.08
C LYS A 127 -5.60 -15.34 4.41
N SER A 128 -6.41 -14.96 3.44
CA SER A 128 -7.87 -14.90 3.54
C SER A 128 -8.50 -15.65 2.37
N GLU A 129 -9.75 -16.09 2.53
CA GLU A 129 -10.52 -16.79 1.51
C GLU A 129 -10.98 -15.83 0.40
N GLY A 130 -9.99 -15.37 -0.36
CA GLY A 130 -10.14 -14.44 -1.44
C GLY A 130 -10.11 -12.99 -1.02
N SER A 131 -10.54 -12.59 0.20
CA SER A 131 -10.76 -11.17 0.60
C SER A 131 -9.66 -10.21 0.15
N THR A 132 -10.01 -9.03 -0.36
CA THR A 132 -9.00 -8.03 -0.73
C THR A 132 -8.68 -7.22 0.51
N LEU A 133 -7.42 -7.27 0.92
CA LEU A 133 -6.95 -6.69 2.17
C LEU A 133 -6.06 -5.48 1.86
N HIS A 134 -6.48 -4.30 2.30
CA HIS A 134 -5.81 -3.04 2.09
C HIS A 134 -5.23 -2.50 3.41
N PRO A 135 -3.91 -2.50 3.60
CA PRO A 135 -3.30 -1.80 4.72
C PRO A 135 -3.71 -0.34 4.73
N LEU A 136 -4.15 0.16 5.89
CA LEU A 136 -4.53 1.55 6.09
C LEU A 136 -3.43 2.34 6.79
N ARG A 137 -2.85 1.76 7.84
CA ARG A 137 -1.85 2.41 8.71
C ARG A 137 -1.13 1.40 9.59
N GLU A 138 0.14 1.66 9.89
CA GLU A 138 0.87 1.01 10.99
C GLU A 138 0.35 1.45 12.37
N GLU A 139 0.25 0.50 13.29
CA GLU A 139 0.01 0.70 14.71
C GLU A 139 1.03 -0.08 15.54
N ASN A 140 1.38 0.43 16.73
CA ASN A 140 2.15 -0.30 17.75
C ASN A 140 3.36 -1.08 17.20
N GLY A 141 4.27 -0.37 16.54
CA GLY A 141 5.51 -0.95 16.03
C GLY A 141 5.34 -1.54 14.63
N SER A 142 4.75 -2.73 14.52
CA SER A 142 4.61 -3.46 13.25
C SER A 142 3.21 -4.01 13.01
N SER A 143 2.27 -3.74 13.91
CA SER A 143 0.84 -4.05 13.70
C SER A 143 0.27 -3.10 12.64
N ALA A 144 -0.89 -3.44 12.08
CA ALA A 144 -1.57 -2.56 11.15
C ALA A 144 -3.09 -2.68 11.26
N LEU A 145 -3.75 -1.56 10.97
CA LEU A 145 -5.14 -1.55 10.55
C LEU A 145 -5.21 -1.89 9.08
N VAL A 146 -6.09 -2.82 8.75
CA VAL A 146 -6.30 -3.35 7.41
C VAL A 146 -7.80 -3.27 7.12
N TYR A 147 -8.14 -2.63 6.01
CA TYR A 147 -9.47 -2.68 5.44
C TYR A 147 -9.66 -4.00 4.68
N GLU A 148 -10.63 -4.79 5.10
CA GLU A 148 -11.13 -5.94 4.36
C GLU A 148 -12.29 -5.49 3.48
N ALA A 149 -12.08 -5.54 2.16
CA ALA A 149 -13.06 -5.08 1.19
C ALA A 149 -14.31 -5.96 1.18
N SER A 150 -15.48 -5.32 1.14
CA SER A 150 -16.77 -6.02 1.04
C SER A 150 -16.93 -6.78 -0.27
N ARG A 151 -17.76 -7.83 -0.23
CA ARG A 151 -17.95 -8.80 -1.32
C ARG A 151 -19.39 -9.28 -1.42
N PRO A 152 -19.78 -9.94 -2.52
CA PRO A 152 -21.01 -10.70 -2.54
C PRO A 152 -21.07 -11.65 -1.33
N GLY A 153 -22.07 -11.47 -0.46
CA GLY A 153 -22.26 -12.30 0.72
C GLY A 153 -21.44 -11.94 1.97
N GLN A 154 -20.51 -10.98 1.91
CA GLN A 154 -19.64 -10.62 3.04
C GLN A 154 -19.52 -9.10 3.22
N GLU A 155 -19.72 -8.62 4.44
CA GLU A 155 -19.53 -7.23 4.83
C GLU A 155 -18.05 -6.82 4.80
N GLY A 156 -17.80 -5.55 4.47
CA GLY A 156 -16.47 -4.98 4.66
C GLY A 156 -16.22 -4.60 6.11
N GLY A 157 -14.98 -4.27 6.43
CA GLY A 157 -14.64 -3.81 7.75
C GLY A 157 -13.17 -3.52 7.94
N ILE A 158 -12.82 -3.09 9.15
CA ILE A 158 -11.45 -2.82 9.57
C ILE A 158 -11.04 -3.86 10.58
N ILE A 159 -9.91 -4.50 10.31
CA ILE A 159 -9.29 -5.51 11.15
C ILE A 159 -7.91 -5.04 11.55
N ARG A 160 -7.53 -5.30 12.79
CA ARG A 160 -6.15 -5.16 13.26
C ARG A 160 -5.45 -6.51 13.18
N PHE A 161 -4.23 -6.49 12.65
CA PHE A 161 -3.28 -7.60 12.68
C PHE A 161 -1.95 -7.14 13.25
N GLY A 162 -1.18 -8.06 13.83
CA GLY A 162 0.16 -7.82 14.36
C GLY A 162 1.05 -9.06 14.30
N PRO A 163 2.20 -9.04 14.97
CA PRO A 163 3.07 -10.21 15.11
C PRO A 163 2.30 -11.42 15.64
N GLY A 164 2.31 -12.54 14.91
CA GLY A 164 1.42 -13.69 15.12
C GLY A 164 0.32 -13.81 14.04
N GLY A 165 0.14 -12.78 13.21
CA GLY A 165 -0.72 -12.84 12.03
C GLY A 165 -2.18 -13.10 12.41
N VAL A 166 -2.72 -14.23 11.95
CA VAL A 166 -4.13 -14.59 12.17
C VAL A 166 -4.50 -14.67 13.65
N ASP A 167 -3.58 -15.11 14.52
CA ASP A 167 -3.82 -15.26 15.96
C ASP A 167 -4.01 -13.92 16.68
N THR A 168 -3.63 -12.82 16.01
CA THR A 168 -3.79 -11.45 16.52
C THR A 168 -4.96 -10.71 15.88
N LYS A 169 -5.75 -11.39 15.04
CA LYS A 169 -6.90 -10.80 14.35
C LYS A 169 -7.87 -10.19 15.36
N LYS A 170 -8.06 -8.87 15.29
CA LYS A 170 -9.08 -8.15 16.07
C LYS A 170 -9.95 -7.32 15.15
N GLN A 171 -11.24 -7.61 15.10
CA GLN A 171 -12.20 -6.75 14.41
C GLN A 171 -12.26 -5.39 15.13
N VAL A 172 -12.04 -4.31 14.39
CA VAL A 172 -12.07 -2.92 14.88
C VAL A 172 -13.38 -2.25 14.51
N LEU A 173 -13.83 -2.47 13.27
CA LEU A 173 -15.07 -1.93 12.75
C LEU A 173 -15.68 -2.93 11.78
N LEU A 174 -16.96 -3.26 11.93
CA LEU A 174 -17.71 -4.03 10.94
C LEU A 174 -18.68 -3.06 10.24
N HIS A 175 -18.68 -3.03 8.92
CA HIS A 175 -19.58 -2.14 8.19
C HIS A 175 -21.01 -2.70 8.17
N PRO A 176 -22.06 -1.85 8.14
CA PRO A 176 -23.43 -2.32 8.10
C PRO A 176 -23.72 -3.18 6.87
N ARG A 177 -24.43 -4.30 7.07
CA ARG A 177 -24.83 -5.22 5.99
C ARG A 177 -25.60 -4.54 4.86
N SER A 178 -26.38 -3.50 5.18
CA SER A 178 -27.14 -2.69 4.21
C SER A 178 -26.25 -1.90 3.25
N ALA A 179 -25.03 -1.54 3.66
CA ALA A 179 -24.09 -0.78 2.84
C ALA A 179 -23.25 -1.66 1.90
N ARG A 180 -23.25 -2.98 2.10
CA ARG A 180 -22.42 -3.94 1.36
C ARG A 180 -22.49 -3.81 -0.17
N PRO A 181 -23.66 -3.68 -0.84
CA PRO A 181 -23.70 -3.54 -2.29
C PRO A 181 -23.00 -2.26 -2.77
N THR A 182 -23.28 -1.13 -2.11
CA THR A 182 -22.69 0.17 -2.42
C THR A 182 -21.19 0.18 -2.15
N GLU A 183 -20.74 -0.40 -1.05
CA GLU A 183 -19.33 -0.54 -0.70
C GLU A 183 -18.58 -1.41 -1.70
N HIS A 184 -19.16 -2.55 -2.10
CA HIS A 184 -18.55 -3.45 -3.07
C HIS A 184 -18.36 -2.76 -4.41
N ALA A 185 -19.34 -1.95 -4.84
CA ALA A 185 -19.28 -1.18 -6.08
C ALA A 185 -18.17 -0.09 -6.07
N MET A 186 -17.67 0.33 -4.91
CA MET A 186 -16.55 1.28 -4.82
C MET A 186 -15.20 0.63 -5.20
N LEU A 187 -15.11 -0.70 -5.24
CA LEU A 187 -13.90 -1.47 -5.55
C LEU A 187 -12.66 -1.07 -4.71
N ALA A 188 -12.88 -0.53 -3.51
CA ALA A 188 -11.82 0.02 -2.66
C ALA A 188 -10.92 1.05 -3.38
N GLY A 189 -11.46 1.83 -4.32
CA GLY A 189 -10.69 2.64 -5.27
C GLY A 189 -9.72 3.64 -4.63
N ARG A 190 -10.21 4.53 -3.76
CA ARG A 190 -9.35 5.31 -2.85
C ARG A 190 -9.87 5.21 -1.44
N LEU A 191 -8.92 5.04 -0.52
CA LEU A 191 -9.15 4.88 0.90
C LEU A 191 -8.50 6.03 1.65
N ALA A 192 -9.22 6.60 2.61
CA ALA A 192 -8.66 7.48 3.61
C ALA A 192 -9.10 6.99 4.99
N TYR A 193 -8.18 7.00 5.96
CA TYR A 193 -8.48 6.60 7.33
C TYR A 193 -7.88 7.60 8.31
N VAL A 194 -8.72 8.18 9.16
CA VAL A 194 -8.31 9.16 10.18
C VAL A 194 -9.28 9.12 11.34
N ASN A 195 -8.76 9.18 12.58
CA ASN A 195 -9.55 9.26 13.81
C ASN A 195 -10.70 8.23 13.89
N GLY A 196 -10.41 6.95 13.61
CA GLY A 196 -11.42 5.88 13.66
C GLY A 196 -12.36 5.81 12.46
N ARG A 197 -12.27 6.76 11.52
CA ARG A 197 -13.16 6.87 10.36
C ARG A 197 -12.45 6.44 9.08
N ILE A 198 -13.09 5.56 8.33
CA ILE A 198 -12.72 5.26 6.94
C ILE A 198 -13.62 6.05 5.98
N VAL A 199 -13.05 6.51 4.88
CA VAL A 199 -13.74 7.05 3.71
C VAL A 199 -13.31 6.22 2.51
N ILE A 200 -14.29 5.74 1.74
CA ILE A 200 -14.09 4.88 0.58
C ILE A 200 -14.74 5.58 -0.62
N THR A 201 -13.98 5.66 -1.72
CA THR A 201 -14.43 6.24 -2.99
C THR A 201 -14.02 5.31 -4.14
N PRO A 202 -14.69 5.39 -5.30
CA PRO A 202 -14.24 4.65 -6.47
C PRO A 202 -13.03 5.34 -7.09
N SER A 203 -12.19 4.58 -7.80
CA SER A 203 -11.06 5.11 -8.57
C SER A 203 -11.46 5.49 -10.00
N ILE A 204 -12.63 5.02 -10.45
CA ILE A 204 -13.21 5.27 -11.76
C ILE A 204 -14.65 5.73 -11.53
N VAL A 205 -15.03 6.82 -12.17
CA VAL A 205 -16.41 7.32 -12.16
C VAL A 205 -17.08 6.89 -13.47
N SER A 206 -18.05 6.00 -13.35
CA SER A 206 -18.95 5.59 -14.45
C SER A 206 -20.39 5.54 -13.93
N GLY A 207 -21.36 5.51 -14.83
CA GLY A 207 -22.79 5.45 -14.49
C GLY A 207 -23.66 5.84 -15.68
N LYS A 208 -24.97 5.89 -15.45
CA LYS A 208 -25.96 6.43 -16.38
C LYS A 208 -26.51 7.74 -15.83
N ASP A 209 -26.78 8.71 -16.70
CA ASP A 209 -27.30 10.02 -16.30
C ASP A 209 -28.67 9.95 -15.60
N THR A 210 -29.42 8.87 -15.82
CA THR A 210 -30.73 8.61 -15.23
C THR A 210 -30.70 8.00 -13.83
N GLU A 211 -29.53 7.60 -13.33
CA GLU A 211 -29.37 6.87 -12.07
C GLU A 211 -28.51 7.66 -11.07
N ARG A 212 -28.85 7.61 -9.77
CA ARG A 212 -28.04 8.21 -8.71
C ARG A 212 -27.07 7.17 -8.17
N GLU A 213 -25.77 7.47 -8.25
CA GLU A 213 -24.70 6.61 -7.78
C GLU A 213 -24.00 7.23 -6.57
N ALA A 214 -23.80 6.45 -5.51
CA ALA A 214 -22.96 6.89 -4.41
C ALA A 214 -21.52 7.05 -4.92
N ARG A 215 -20.87 8.17 -4.59
CA ARG A 215 -19.46 8.45 -4.97
C ARG A 215 -18.51 8.43 -3.79
N MET A 216 -19.06 8.35 -2.59
CA MET A 216 -18.31 8.31 -1.34
C MET A 216 -19.17 7.64 -0.29
N ILE A 217 -18.57 6.79 0.52
CA ILE A 217 -19.15 6.25 1.75
C ILE A 217 -18.14 6.41 2.88
N SER A 218 -18.65 6.52 4.10
CA SER A 218 -17.81 6.63 5.29
C SER A 218 -18.39 5.83 6.43
N PHE A 219 -17.51 5.15 7.16
CA PHE A 219 -17.86 4.38 8.34
C PHE A 219 -16.97 4.79 9.51
N ALA A 220 -17.54 4.81 10.70
CA ALA A 220 -16.85 5.04 11.96
C ALA A 220 -17.61 4.29 13.06
N PRO A 221 -16.96 3.97 14.19
CA PRO A 221 -17.65 3.52 15.40
C PRO A 221 -18.74 4.51 15.82
N GLU A 222 -19.82 3.99 16.42
CA GLU A 222 -20.90 4.82 16.97
C GLU A 222 -20.41 5.73 18.11
N ASN A 223 -19.46 5.24 18.92
CA ASN A 223 -18.75 5.98 19.95
C ASN A 223 -17.25 6.00 19.63
N PRO A 224 -16.64 7.17 19.33
CA PRO A 224 -15.23 7.30 18.98
C PRO A 224 -14.25 7.01 20.12
#